data_AF-A0AAD9ND93-F1
#
_entry.id   AF-A0AAD9ND93-F1
#
_cell.length_a   1.000
_cell.length_b   1.000
_cell.length_c   1.000
_cell.angle_alpha   90.00
_cell.angle_beta   90.00
_cell.angle_gamma   90.00
#
_symmetry.space_group_name_H-M   'P 1'
#
loop_
_entity.id
_entity.type
_entity.pdbx_description
1 polymer ?
#
loop_
_entity_poly.entity_id
_entity_poly.type
_entity_poly.pdbx_seq_one_letter_code
_entity_poly.pdbx_strand_id
1 'polypeptide(L)'
;MQQATRDIIIKKMATLVKALRFTSATAKYLSFSKYRTWTYSQWRTITSAHKERESEALGSKGKDEITLTDDCIKRLNEITTDGTFLRLMVEGGGCSGFQYKFDMDSKLEEDDRIFEKDGARVVVDSASLEFIKGSVIDFHKELIRQSFIVKDNPKAEQGCSCGSSFNIKL
;
A
#
# COMPACT_ATOMS: atom_id res chain seq x y z
N MET A 1 7.83 -12.78 -27.25
CA MET A 1 8.19 -13.64 -26.10
C MET A 1 7.30 -13.45 -24.85
N GLN A 2 6.22 -12.67 -24.89
CA GLN A 2 5.32 -12.39 -23.75
C GLN A 2 4.12 -13.36 -23.58
N GLN A 3 4.01 -14.41 -24.40
CA GLN A 3 2.84 -15.32 -24.40
C GLN A 3 3.03 -16.56 -23.53
N ALA A 4 4.27 -17.06 -23.38
CA ALA A 4 4.54 -18.32 -22.66
C ALA A 4 4.32 -18.23 -21.15
N THR A 5 4.48 -17.04 -20.55
CA THR A 5 4.31 -16.82 -19.10
C THR A 5 2.84 -16.86 -18.68
N ARG A 6 1.90 -16.51 -19.58
CA ARG A 6 0.45 -16.50 -19.31
C ARG A 6 -0.13 -17.91 -19.15
N ASP A 7 0.33 -18.87 -19.95
CA ASP A 7 -0.17 -20.25 -19.91
C ASP A 7 0.26 -21.01 -18.63
N ILE A 8 1.40 -20.66 -18.06
CA ILE A 8 1.89 -21.27 -16.81
C ILE A 8 1.00 -20.86 -15.62
N ILE A 9 0.54 -19.61 -15.59
CA ILE A 9 -0.32 -19.09 -14.53
C ILE A 9 -1.71 -19.74 -14.60
N ILE A 10 -2.27 -19.90 -15.80
CA ILE A 10 -3.57 -20.53 -16.01
C ILE A 10 -3.55 -22.02 -15.62
N LYS A 11 -2.48 -22.75 -15.97
CA LYS A 11 -2.34 -24.17 -15.58
C LYS A 11 -2.15 -24.36 -14.07
N LYS A 12 -1.42 -23.46 -13.39
CA LYS A 12 -1.27 -23.54 -11.93
C LYS A 12 -2.60 -23.29 -11.19
N MET A 13 -3.40 -22.35 -11.68
CA MET A 13 -4.72 -22.02 -11.12
C MET A 13 -5.72 -23.18 -11.25
N ALA A 14 -5.72 -23.89 -12.39
CA ALA A 14 -6.58 -25.05 -12.61
C ALA A 14 -6.28 -26.24 -11.68
N THR A 15 -5.02 -26.38 -11.24
CA THR A 15 -4.58 -27.44 -10.31
C THR A 15 -5.01 -27.14 -8.88
N LEU A 16 -5.02 -25.86 -8.47
CA LEU A 16 -5.45 -25.44 -7.13
C LEU A 16 -6.95 -25.64 -6.90
N VAL A 17 -7.78 -25.42 -7.92
CA VAL A 17 -9.23 -25.60 -7.82
C VAL A 17 -9.63 -27.08 -7.65
N LYS A 18 -8.81 -28.03 -8.10
CA LYS A 18 -9.04 -29.47 -7.88
C LYS A 18 -8.75 -29.91 -6.45
N ALA A 19 -7.94 -29.17 -5.68
CA ALA A 19 -7.59 -29.51 -4.31
C ALA A 19 -8.66 -29.08 -3.28
N LEU A 20 -9.54 -28.15 -3.63
CA LEU A 20 -10.48 -27.49 -2.70
C LEU A 20 -11.89 -28.09 -2.69
N ARG A 21 -12.02 -29.42 -2.85
CA ARG A 21 -13.32 -30.10 -2.70
C ARG A 21 -13.24 -31.27 -1.72
N PHE A 22 -13.35 -30.98 -0.43
CA PHE A 22 -13.88 -31.86 0.63
C PHE A 22 -14.02 -30.93 1.84
N THR A 23 -15.20 -30.45 2.21
CA THR A 23 -16.21 -31.16 3.02
C THR A 23 -17.57 -30.45 2.82
N SER A 24 -18.62 -31.19 2.44
CA SER A 24 -19.80 -31.48 3.29
C SER A 24 -20.61 -30.23 3.68
N ALA A 25 -21.91 -30.07 3.43
CA ALA A 25 -22.99 -30.90 2.92
C ALA A 25 -24.11 -29.90 2.52
N THR A 26 -24.87 -30.08 1.45
CA THR A 26 -26.13 -30.85 1.43
C THR A 26 -26.86 -30.51 0.11
N ALA A 27 -27.80 -31.37 -0.27
CA ALA A 27 -28.80 -31.21 -1.33
C ALA A 27 -28.32 -31.48 -2.77
N LYS A 28 -28.30 -32.76 -3.18
CA LYS A 28 -29.41 -33.53 -3.79
C LYS A 28 -29.81 -33.05 -5.20
N TYR A 29 -29.60 -33.98 -6.12
CA TYR A 29 -30.21 -34.13 -7.44
C TYR A 29 -29.91 -33.03 -8.46
N LEU A 30 -28.92 -33.31 -9.31
CA LEU A 30 -29.14 -33.18 -10.75
C LEU A 30 -28.27 -34.19 -11.52
N SER A 31 -28.90 -34.79 -12.52
CA SER A 31 -28.42 -35.86 -13.38
C SER A 31 -27.09 -35.57 -14.08
N PHE A 32 -26.33 -36.64 -14.27
CA PHE A 32 -24.93 -36.75 -14.72
C PHE A 32 -24.69 -36.45 -16.22
N SER A 33 -25.56 -35.69 -16.90
CA SER A 33 -25.55 -35.62 -18.38
C SER A 33 -25.61 -34.21 -18.98
N LYS A 34 -24.93 -33.22 -18.37
CA LYS A 34 -24.76 -31.91 -19.03
C LYS A 34 -23.55 -31.12 -18.53
N TYR A 35 -22.37 -31.75 -18.64
CA TYR A 35 -21.12 -31.02 -18.73
C TYR A 35 -21.00 -30.40 -20.13
N ARG A 36 -21.38 -29.13 -20.25
CA ARG A 36 -21.03 -28.13 -21.29
C ARG A 36 -22.19 -27.14 -21.36
N THR A 37 -21.85 -25.86 -21.41
CA THR A 37 -22.78 -24.72 -21.38
C THR A 37 -23.50 -24.51 -20.05
N TRP A 38 -22.72 -24.28 -18.97
CA TRP A 38 -23.26 -23.52 -17.84
C TRP A 38 -22.85 -22.06 -17.99
N THR A 39 -23.85 -21.35 -18.45
CA THR A 39 -23.98 -19.94 -18.77
C THR A 39 -23.55 -19.02 -17.63
N TYR A 40 -22.67 -18.10 -18.01
CA TYR A 40 -22.35 -16.75 -17.56
C TYR A 40 -23.40 -15.92 -16.77
N SER A 41 -24.63 -16.40 -16.55
CA SER A 41 -25.73 -15.59 -16.00
C SER A 41 -26.03 -15.82 -14.53
N GLN A 42 -25.49 -16.87 -13.90
CA GLN A 42 -25.78 -17.20 -12.49
C GLN A 42 -24.62 -16.90 -11.52
N TRP A 43 -23.47 -16.47 -12.03
CA TRP A 43 -22.40 -15.91 -11.19
C TRP A 43 -22.79 -14.51 -10.68
N ARG A 44 -23.72 -13.79 -11.33
CA ARG A 44 -24.07 -12.40 -10.98
C ARG A 44 -24.69 -12.18 -9.58
N THR A 45 -25.03 -13.22 -8.81
CA THR A 45 -25.57 -13.02 -7.44
C THR A 45 -24.71 -13.61 -6.33
N ILE A 46 -23.83 -14.58 -6.60
CA ILE A 46 -22.94 -15.12 -5.55
C ILE A 46 -21.58 -14.40 -5.51
N THR A 47 -21.22 -13.63 -6.55
CA THR A 47 -20.03 -12.73 -6.47
C THR A 47 -20.25 -11.43 -5.74
N SER A 48 -21.47 -11.05 -5.41
CA SER A 48 -21.70 -9.70 -4.88
C SER A 48 -21.31 -9.59 -3.39
N ALA A 49 -21.39 -10.67 -2.61
CA ALA A 49 -21.08 -10.62 -1.17
C ALA A 49 -19.61 -10.93 -0.82
N HIS A 50 -18.81 -11.44 -1.77
CA HIS A 50 -17.37 -11.66 -1.56
C HIS A 50 -16.48 -10.64 -2.29
N LYS A 51 -17.06 -9.82 -3.16
CA LYS A 51 -16.32 -8.75 -3.86
C LYS A 51 -16.14 -7.48 -3.03
N GLU A 52 -16.83 -7.37 -1.90
CA GLU A 52 -16.85 -6.16 -1.07
C GLU A 52 -15.86 -6.20 0.10
N ARG A 53 -15.29 -7.36 0.46
CA ARG A 53 -14.30 -7.44 1.57
C ARG A 53 -12.83 -7.33 1.15
N GLU A 54 -12.49 -7.55 -0.12
CA GLU A 54 -11.12 -7.37 -0.64
C GLU A 54 -10.91 -6.01 -1.33
N SER A 55 -11.96 -5.19 -1.48
CA SER A 55 -11.89 -3.91 -2.19
C SER A 55 -11.61 -2.68 -1.30
N GLU A 56 -11.48 -2.83 0.03
CA GLU A 56 -11.12 -1.73 0.94
C GLU A 56 -9.63 -1.70 1.31
N ALA A 57 -8.88 -2.78 1.05
CA ALA A 57 -7.48 -2.91 1.47
C ALA A 57 -6.43 -2.63 0.38
N LEU A 58 -6.84 -2.27 -0.83
CA LEU A 58 -5.92 -1.98 -1.95
C LEU A 58 -6.17 -0.58 -2.49
N GLY A 59 -5.52 0.38 -1.84
CA GLY A 59 -4.98 1.60 -2.42
C GLY A 59 -5.94 2.41 -3.30
N SER A 60 -6.48 3.48 -2.74
CA SER A 60 -6.92 4.66 -3.48
C SER A 60 -5.79 5.13 -4.42
N LYS A 61 -5.77 4.57 -5.62
CA LYS A 61 -4.85 4.93 -6.68
C LYS A 61 -5.37 6.21 -7.31
N GLY A 62 -4.60 7.28 -7.16
CA GLY A 62 -4.73 8.49 -7.95
C GLY A 62 -5.41 9.64 -7.23
N LYS A 63 -4.67 10.26 -6.30
CA LYS A 63 -4.62 11.72 -6.13
C LYS A 63 -3.56 12.15 -5.11
N ASP A 64 -3.13 11.27 -4.21
CA ASP A 64 -2.13 11.57 -3.18
C ASP A 64 -0.82 10.85 -3.50
N GLU A 65 -0.11 11.35 -4.51
CA GLU A 65 1.10 10.68 -4.99
C GLU A 65 2.27 11.02 -4.05
N ILE A 66 2.67 10.07 -3.20
CA ILE A 66 3.94 10.10 -2.48
C ILE A 66 4.84 9.04 -3.09
N THR A 67 6.09 9.41 -3.37
CA THR A 67 7.06 8.49 -3.96
C THR A 67 8.09 8.05 -2.91
N LEU A 68 8.45 6.78 -2.90
CA LEU A 68 9.52 6.22 -2.06
C LEU A 68 10.77 5.97 -2.90
N THR A 69 11.93 6.45 -2.43
CA THR A 69 13.24 6.14 -3.05
C THR A 69 13.69 4.72 -2.73
N ASP A 70 14.62 4.20 -3.53
CA ASP A 70 15.16 2.86 -3.34
C ASP A 70 15.91 2.71 -2.02
N ASP A 71 16.61 3.75 -1.56
CA ASP A 71 17.31 3.74 -0.27
C ASP A 71 16.33 3.76 0.92
N CYS A 72 15.22 4.49 0.81
CA CYS A 72 14.14 4.44 1.79
C CYS A 72 13.55 3.03 1.89
N ILE A 73 13.23 2.41 0.75
CA ILE A 73 12.66 1.06 0.69
C ILE A 73 13.62 0.03 1.29
N LYS A 74 14.89 0.05 0.88
CA LYS A 74 15.91 -0.86 1.44
C LYS A 74 15.99 -0.72 2.94
N ARG A 75 16.06 0.51 3.45
CA ARG A 75 16.17 0.74 4.89
C ARG A 75 14.92 0.30 5.63
N LEU A 76 13.73 0.57 5.08
CA LEU A 76 12.48 0.15 5.68
C LEU A 76 12.40 -1.36 5.80
N ASN A 77 12.72 -2.09 4.73
CA ASN A 77 12.73 -3.54 4.76
C ASN A 77 13.75 -4.14 5.76
N GLU A 78 14.81 -3.41 6.12
CA GLU A 78 15.76 -3.83 7.16
C GLU A 78 15.25 -3.58 8.59
N ILE A 79 14.47 -2.52 8.81
CA ILE A 79 14.04 -2.11 10.16
C ILE A 79 12.61 -2.53 10.50
N THR A 80 11.74 -2.73 9.51
CA THR A 80 10.36 -3.15 9.74
C THR A 80 10.29 -4.66 9.90
N THR A 81 9.71 -5.09 11.00
CA THR A 81 9.31 -6.47 11.26
C THR A 81 7.84 -6.68 10.89
N ASP A 82 7.38 -7.93 10.88
CA ASP A 82 6.00 -8.29 10.56
C ASP A 82 4.99 -7.44 11.37
N GLY A 83 4.22 -6.61 10.66
CA GLY A 83 3.19 -5.76 11.26
C GLY A 83 3.61 -4.34 11.64
N THR A 84 4.87 -3.96 11.47
CA THR A 84 5.32 -2.57 11.65
C THR A 84 5.40 -1.80 10.33
N PHE A 85 5.32 -0.47 10.43
CA PHE A 85 5.43 0.46 9.31
C PHE A 85 5.99 1.80 9.78
N LEU A 86 6.45 2.62 8.83
CA LEU A 86 6.92 3.97 9.10
C LEU A 86 5.73 4.93 9.07
N ARG A 87 5.45 5.62 10.17
CA ARG A 87 4.47 6.70 10.23
C ARG A 87 5.17 8.04 9.98
N LEU A 88 4.66 8.83 9.05
CA LEU A 88 5.11 10.19 8.77
C LEU A 88 4.01 11.18 9.16
N MET A 89 4.35 12.08 10.07
CA MET A 89 3.49 13.14 10.57
C MET A 89 4.14 14.50 10.31
N VAL A 90 3.31 15.54 10.15
CA VAL A 90 3.73 16.94 10.11
C VAL A 90 3.21 17.61 11.38
N GLU A 91 4.13 18.09 12.20
CA GLU A 91 3.79 18.84 13.41
C GLU A 91 4.06 20.33 13.18
N GLY A 92 3.18 21.19 13.71
CA GLY A 92 3.45 22.62 13.82
C GLY A 92 4.54 22.86 14.86
N GLY A 93 5.68 23.41 14.43
CA GLY A 93 6.86 23.61 15.26
C GLY A 93 8.16 23.82 14.47
N GLY A 94 9.25 24.06 15.18
CA GLY A 94 10.58 24.29 14.60
C GLY A 94 10.83 25.75 14.19
N CYS A 95 12.04 26.01 13.67
CA CYS A 95 12.50 27.37 13.33
C CYS A 95 11.67 28.02 12.20
N SER A 96 11.01 27.21 11.39
CA SER A 96 10.35 27.62 10.14
C SER A 96 8.83 27.39 10.12
N GLY A 97 8.23 26.89 11.20
CA GLY A 97 6.78 26.75 11.36
C GLY A 97 6.25 25.31 11.34
N PHE A 98 6.79 24.43 10.48
CA PHE A 98 6.42 23.01 10.44
C PHE A 98 7.64 22.09 10.45
N GLN A 99 7.50 20.91 11.07
CA GLN A 99 8.53 19.88 11.14
C GLN A 99 7.99 18.52 10.72
N TYR A 100 8.84 17.71 10.08
CA TYR A 100 8.53 16.31 9.77
C TYR A 100 8.91 15.44 10.95
N LYS A 101 8.01 14.53 11.31
CA LYS A 101 8.23 13.54 12.35
C LYS A 101 8.02 12.14 11.78
N PHE A 102 9.00 11.30 12.03
CA PHE A 102 9.00 9.90 11.62
C PHE A 102 8.94 9.03 12.85
N ASP A 103 8.02 8.07 12.87
CA ASP A 103 7.88 7.11 13.95
C ASP A 103 7.68 5.69 13.38
N MET A 104 7.98 4.67 14.18
CA MET A 104 7.68 3.29 13.84
C MET A 104 6.46 2.83 14.62
N ASP A 105 5.41 2.49 13.90
CA ASP A 105 4.13 2.13 14.48
C ASP A 105 3.66 0.77 13.96
N SER A 106 2.72 0.16 14.68
CA SER A 106 2.05 -1.09 14.34
C SER A 106 0.52 -0.94 14.30
N LYS A 107 -0.01 0.22 14.71
CA LYS A 107 -1.45 0.50 14.76
C LYS A 107 -1.85 1.48 13.67
N LEU A 108 -2.73 1.02 12.79
CA LEU A 108 -3.36 1.84 11.77
C LEU A 108 -4.61 2.50 12.35
N GLU A 109 -4.76 3.79 12.12
CA GLU A 109 -5.94 4.57 12.44
C GLU A 109 -6.86 4.67 11.20
N GLU A 110 -8.12 5.07 11.40
CA GLU A 110 -9.12 5.10 10.31
C GLU A 110 -8.81 6.16 9.23
N ASP A 111 -8.22 7.29 9.63
CA ASP A 111 -7.87 8.41 8.74
C ASP A 111 -6.46 8.28 8.14
N ASP A 112 -5.81 7.13 8.31
CA ASP A 112 -4.47 6.88 7.82
C ASP A 112 -4.45 6.46 6.34
N ARG A 113 -3.51 7.03 5.61
CA ARG A 113 -3.22 6.67 4.22
C ARG A 113 -1.96 5.83 4.14
N ILE A 114 -2.13 4.61 3.62
CA ILE A 114 -1.04 3.64 3.45
C ILE A 114 -0.44 3.74 2.04
N PHE A 115 0.88 3.87 1.99
CA PHE A 115 1.73 3.86 0.82
C PHE A 115 2.68 2.67 0.89
N GLU A 116 2.49 1.71 -0.01
CA GLU A 116 3.32 0.51 -0.08
C GLU A 116 4.08 0.45 -1.40
N LYS A 117 5.39 0.17 -1.32
CA LYS A 117 6.23 -0.08 -2.49
C LYS A 117 7.31 -1.09 -2.13
N ASP A 118 7.41 -2.17 -2.92
CA ASP A 118 8.45 -3.21 -2.78
C ASP A 118 8.57 -3.77 -1.35
N GLY A 119 7.44 -3.97 -0.67
CA GLY A 119 7.33 -4.49 0.70
C GLY A 119 7.50 -3.44 1.80
N ALA A 120 8.02 -2.26 1.48
CA ALA A 120 8.12 -1.16 2.42
C ALA A 120 6.76 -0.45 2.56
N ARG A 121 6.32 -0.25 3.81
CA ARG A 121 5.04 0.40 4.13
C ARG A 121 5.28 1.71 4.87
N VAL A 122 4.70 2.77 4.34
CA VAL A 122 4.67 4.10 4.95
C VAL A 122 3.22 4.51 5.15
N VAL A 123 2.93 5.07 6.31
CA VAL A 123 1.61 5.52 6.72
C VAL A 123 1.66 7.01 7.00
N VAL A 124 0.67 7.74 6.52
CA VAL A 124 0.56 9.19 6.69
C VAL A 124 -0.86 9.50 7.11
N ASP A 125 -1.04 10.28 8.17
CA ASP A 125 -2.37 10.74 8.56
C ASP A 125 -2.92 11.75 7.54
N SER A 126 -4.25 11.81 7.41
CA SER A 126 -4.91 12.67 6.42
C SER A 126 -4.55 14.16 6.55
N ALA A 127 -4.30 14.67 7.75
CA ALA A 127 -3.91 16.07 7.96
C ALA A 127 -2.49 16.33 7.45
N SER A 128 -1.55 15.46 7.77
CA SER A 128 -0.17 15.52 7.29
C SER A 128 -0.07 15.37 5.78
N LEU A 129 -0.95 14.55 5.19
CA LEU A 129 -0.98 14.27 3.76
C LEU A 129 -1.15 15.53 2.91
N GLU A 130 -1.93 16.51 3.37
CA GLU A 130 -2.15 17.77 2.67
C GLU A 130 -0.85 18.58 2.51
N PHE A 131 0.09 18.43 3.44
CA PHE A 131 1.36 19.14 3.44
C PHE A 131 2.47 18.42 2.68
N ILE A 132 2.38 17.10 2.45
CA ILE A 132 3.43 16.30 1.81
C ILE A 132 3.01 15.65 0.49
N LYS A 133 1.83 15.99 -0.01
CA LYS A 133 1.31 15.50 -1.27
C LYS A 133 2.23 15.86 -2.44
N GLY A 134 2.64 14.86 -3.22
CA GLY A 134 3.59 15.04 -4.33
C GLY A 134 5.06 14.97 -3.90
N SER A 135 5.35 14.70 -2.63
CA SER A 135 6.72 14.64 -2.12
C SER A 135 7.37 13.27 -2.33
N VAL A 136 8.70 13.26 -2.17
CA VAL A 136 9.52 12.06 -2.23
C VAL A 136 10.08 11.78 -0.85
N ILE A 137 9.81 10.60 -0.29
CA ILE A 137 10.40 10.17 0.98
C ILE A 137 11.70 9.43 0.67
N ASP A 138 12.78 9.89 1.31
CA ASP A 138 14.12 9.36 1.14
C ASP A 138 14.78 9.02 2.48
N PHE A 139 15.82 8.21 2.44
CA PHE A 139 16.63 7.88 3.60
C PHE A 139 18.06 8.38 3.39
N HIS A 140 18.45 9.38 4.17
CA HIS A 140 19.80 9.93 4.11
C HIS A 140 20.72 9.21 5.09
N LYS A 141 21.81 8.65 4.56
CA LYS A 141 22.84 7.95 5.32
C LYS A 141 24.18 8.65 5.17
N GLU A 142 24.58 9.37 6.21
CA GLU A 142 25.91 9.95 6.35
C GLU A 142 26.78 9.11 7.30
N LEU A 143 28.08 9.40 7.36
CA LEU A 143 29.03 8.73 8.26
C LEU A 143 28.64 8.83 9.74
N ILE A 144 28.02 9.93 10.15
CA ILE A 144 27.74 10.26 11.56
C ILE A 144 26.23 10.19 11.86
N ARG A 145 25.37 10.32 10.85
CA ARG A 145 23.92 10.41 11.04
C ARG A 145 23.17 9.63 9.97
N GLN A 146 22.08 9.01 10.38
CA GLN A 146 21.12 8.39 9.47
C GLN A 146 19.73 8.87 9.83
N SER A 147 18.97 9.32 8.84
CA SER A 147 17.62 9.84 9.06
C SER A 147 16.76 9.70 7.82
N PHE A 148 15.47 9.48 8.03
CA PHE A 148 14.47 9.72 6.98
C PHE A 148 14.33 11.22 6.75
N ILE A 149 14.12 11.60 5.49
CA ILE A 149 13.94 12.97 5.04
C ILE A 149 12.87 13.03 3.95
N VAL A 150 12.19 14.16 3.84
CA VAL A 150 11.25 14.44 2.74
C VAL A 150 11.95 15.36 1.75
N LYS A 151 12.02 14.93 0.48
CA LYS A 151 12.56 15.68 -0.66
C LYS A 151 11.44 16.13 -1.60
N ASP A 152 11.75 17.15 -2.39
CA ASP A 152 10.91 17.65 -3.50
C ASP A 152 9.45 17.89 -3.13
N ASN A 153 9.20 18.40 -1.92
CA ASN A 153 7.84 18.70 -1.50
C ASN A 153 7.32 19.97 -2.22
N PRO A 154 6.33 19.87 -3.12
CA PRO A 154 5.82 21.02 -3.87
C PRO A 154 5.05 22.03 -3.00
N LYS A 155 4.65 21.63 -1.78
CA LYS A 155 3.95 22.49 -0.81
C LYS A 155 4.91 23.24 0.11
N ALA A 156 6.17 22.84 0.16
CA ALA A 156 7.19 23.51 0.93
C ALA A 156 7.84 24.63 0.09
N GLU A 157 7.91 25.85 0.64
CA GLU A 157 8.52 26.98 -0.07
C GLU A 157 10.05 26.97 0.10
N GLN A 158 10.52 26.90 1.34
CA GLN A 158 11.94 26.77 1.71
C GLN A 158 12.06 26.01 3.05
N GLY A 159 12.99 25.05 3.10
CA GLY A 159 13.34 24.30 4.30
C GLY A 159 14.55 24.87 5.02
N CYS A 160 14.65 24.62 6.32
CA CYS A 160 15.92 24.86 7.04
C CYS A 160 17.03 24.00 6.40
N SER A 161 18.29 24.46 6.44
CA SER A 161 19.44 23.77 5.82
C SER A 161 19.64 22.32 6.27
N CYS A 162 19.01 21.90 7.36
CA CYS A 162 19.01 20.53 7.88
C CYS A 162 17.85 19.65 7.36
N GLY A 163 16.93 20.17 6.54
CA GLY A 163 15.84 19.40 5.91
C GLY A 163 14.75 18.87 6.87
N SER A 164 14.82 19.18 8.16
CA SER A 164 13.88 18.68 9.18
C SER A 164 12.67 19.59 9.40
N SER A 165 12.70 20.81 8.86
CA SER A 165 11.63 21.81 9.00
C SER A 165 11.44 22.60 7.71
N PHE A 166 10.22 23.07 7.47
CA PHE A 166 9.84 23.81 6.26
C PHE A 166 8.76 24.86 6.55
N ASN A 167 8.66 25.82 5.64
CA ASN A 167 7.53 26.74 5.58
C ASN A 167 6.57 26.34 4.45
N ILE A 168 5.28 26.54 4.65
CA ILE A 168 4.25 26.26 3.66
C ILE A 168 4.13 27.43 2.70
N LYS A 169 4.07 27.11 1.41
CA LYS A 169 3.75 28.08 0.37
C LYS A 169 2.24 28.36 0.38
N LEU A 170 1.84 29.56 0.84
CA LEU A 170 0.46 30.07 0.78
C LEU A 170 0.04 30.47 -0.63
#